data_AF-A0A7V6TK69-F1
#
_entry.id   AF-A0A7V6TK69-F1
#
_cell.length_a   1.000
_cell.length_b   1.000
_cell.length_c   1.000
_cell.angle_alpha   90.00
_cell.angle_beta   90.00
_cell.angle_gamma   90.00
#
_symmetry.space_group_name_H-M   'P 1'
#
loop_
_entity.id
_entity.type
_entity.pdbx_description
1 polymer ?
#
loop_
_entity_poly.entity_id
_entity_poly.type
_entity_poly.pdbx_seq_one_letter_code
_entity_poly.pdbx_strand_id
1 'polypeptide(L)' 'MRKLLSLTLVLLVALAFPGAAFALECGGEVGVLWSGVLDGSGGLDREVAESLDVELFFPPVGKGELRYEFRVTKPLQGL' A
#
# COMPACT_ATOMS: atom_id res chain seq x y z
N MET A 1 32.44 -13.80 21.51
CA MET A 1 31.25 -14.68 21.38
C MET A 1 30.03 -13.96 20.79
N ARG A 2 29.67 -12.75 21.25
CA ARG A 2 28.49 -12.01 20.76
C ARG A 2 28.48 -11.75 19.24
N LYS A 3 29.62 -11.36 18.66
CA LYS A 3 29.78 -11.15 17.21
C LYS A 3 29.60 -12.44 16.40
N LEU A 4 30.04 -13.57 16.95
CA LEU A 4 29.89 -14.89 16.32
C LEU A 4 28.41 -15.29 16.31
N LEU A 5 27.70 -15.13 17.44
CA LEU A 5 26.26 -15.37 17.54
C LEU A 5 25.46 -14.51 16.56
N SER A 6 25.78 -13.22 16.44
CA SER A 6 25.16 -12.34 15.46
C SER A 6 25.41 -12.81 14.02
N LEU A 7 26.62 -13.25 13.70
CA LEU A 7 26.97 -13.76 12.39
C LEU A 7 26.21 -15.06 12.06
N THR A 8 26.14 -15.99 13.02
CA THR A 8 25.40 -17.24 12.88
C THR A 8 23.91 -17.00 12.69
N LEU A 9 23.34 -16.02 13.40
CA LEU A 9 21.94 -15.63 13.24
C LEU A 9 21.67 -15.06 11.84
N VAL A 10 22.51 -14.13 11.36
CA VAL A 10 22.38 -13.56 10.01
C VAL A 10 22.51 -14.64 8.94
N LEU A 11 23.43 -15.58 9.11
CA LEU A 11 23.62 -16.70 8.19
C LEU A 11 22.41 -17.65 8.17
N LEU A 12 21.83 -17.96 9.34
CA LEU A 12 20.62 -18.77 9.44
C LEU A 12 19.42 -18.11 8.76
N VAL A 13 19.25 -16.79 8.94
CA VAL A 13 18.18 -16.03 8.28
C VAL A 13 18.38 -16.03 6.77
N ALA A 14 19.60 -15.80 6.29
CA ALA A 14 19.88 -15.81 4.84
C ALA A 14 19.64 -17.19 4.20
N LEU A 15 19.98 -18.28 4.89
CA LEU A 15 19.78 -19.65 4.41
C LEU A 15 18.32 -20.13 4.50
N ALA A 16 17.54 -19.62 5.46
CA ALA A 16 16.12 -19.98 5.60
C ALA A 16 15.25 -19.41 4.46
N PHE A 17 15.70 -18.34 3.79
CA PHE A 17 14.93 -17.63 2.78
C PHE A 17 15.73 -17.38 1.48
N PRO A 18 16.22 -18.44 0.79
CA PRO A 18 17.14 -18.30 -0.35
C PRO A 18 16.51 -17.68 -1.60
N GLY A 19 15.18 -17.52 -1.64
CA GLY A 19 14.43 -16.87 -2.72
C GLY A 19 13.56 -15.70 -2.27
N ALA A 20 13.64 -15.27 -1.01
CA ALA A 20 12.93 -14.09 -0.57
C ALA A 20 13.67 -12.84 -1.07
N ALA A 21 13.30 -12.38 -2.27
CA ALA A 21 13.44 -10.97 -2.55
C ALA A 21 12.59 -10.25 -1.50
N PHE A 22 13.21 -9.60 -0.51
CA PHE A 22 12.51 -8.74 0.46
C PHE A 22 12.02 -7.43 -0.20
N ALA A 23 11.55 -7.53 -1.44
CA ALA A 23 10.97 -6.44 -2.17
C ALA A 23 9.47 -6.44 -1.83
N LEU A 24 9.05 -5.42 -1.10
CA LEU A 24 7.65 -5.07 -1.01
C LEU A 24 7.25 -4.50 -2.37
N GLU A 25 6.28 -5.11 -3.03
CA GLU A 25 5.67 -4.53 -4.22
C GLU A 25 4.43 -3.74 -3.80
N CYS A 26 4.25 -2.55 -4.37
CA CYS A 26 3.06 -1.75 -4.17
C CYS A 26 2.37 -1.48 -5.51
N GLY A 27 1.06 -1.69 -5.52
CA GLY A 27 0.16 -1.32 -6.60
C GLY A 27 -0.94 -0.41 -6.07
N GLY A 28 -1.87 -0.02 -6.94
CA GLY A 28 -3.00 0.79 -6.54
C GLY A 28 -3.60 1.64 -7.64
N GLU A 29 -4.67 2.34 -7.32
CA GLU A 29 -5.40 3.22 -8.22
C GLU A 29 -5.69 4.57 -7.54
N VAL A 30 -5.54 5.65 -8.31
CA VAL A 30 -5.93 7.00 -7.89
C VAL A 30 -7.23 7.37 -8.59
N GLY A 31 -8.25 7.71 -7.82
CA GLY A 31 -9.55 8.14 -8.30
C GLY A 31 -9.83 9.60 -7.95
N VAL A 32 -10.33 10.37 -8.92
CA VAL A 32 -10.85 11.72 -8.72
C VAL A 32 -12.23 11.81 -9.35
N LEU A 33 -13.24 12.10 -8.54
CA LEU A 33 -14.60 12.33 -8.98
C LEU A 33 -14.97 13.80 -8.79
N TRP A 34 -15.41 14.43 -9.87
CA TRP A 34 -16.01 15.76 -9.83
C TRP A 34 -17.49 15.65 -10.19
N SER A 35 -18.35 16.14 -9.29
CA SER A 35 -19.79 16.16 -9.48
C SER A 35 -20.33 17.56 -9.27
N GLY A 36 -21.46 17.88 -9.92
CA GLY A 36 -22.14 19.13 -9.70
C GLY A 36 -23.62 19.07 -10.04
N VAL A 37 -24.42 19.85 -9.33
CA VAL A 37 -25.86 19.94 -9.47
C VAL A 37 -26.24 21.40 -9.74
N LEU A 38 -26.87 21.65 -10.89
CA LEU A 38 -27.49 22.94 -11.18
C LEU A 38 -28.82 23.03 -10.44
N ASP A 39 -28.95 24.04 -9.59
CA ASP A 39 -30.20 24.34 -8.91
C ASP A 39 -31.11 25.23 -9.79
N GLY A 40 -32.40 25.27 -9.45
CA GLY A 40 -33.39 26.08 -10.16
C GLY A 40 -33.20 27.60 -10.02
N SER A 41 -32.30 28.06 -9.14
CA SER A 41 -31.92 29.47 -8.99
C SER A 41 -30.66 29.84 -9.77
N GLY A 42 -30.07 28.91 -10.52
CA GLY A 42 -28.85 29.13 -11.30
C GLY A 42 -27.56 29.01 -10.48
N GLY A 43 -27.66 28.59 -9.22
CA GLY A 43 -26.53 28.14 -8.43
C GLY A 43 -26.05 26.76 -8.89
N LEU A 44 -24.76 26.52 -8.73
CA LEU A 44 -24.12 25.27 -9.10
C LEU A 44 -23.39 24.74 -7.87
N ASP A 45 -24.02 23.77 -7.21
CA ASP A 45 -23.39 23.01 -6.14
C ASP A 45 -22.38 22.05 -6.75
N ARG A 46 -21.20 21.93 -6.15
CA ARG A 46 -20.08 21.16 -6.70
C ARG A 46 -19.36 20.41 -5.60
N GLU A 47 -19.03 19.17 -5.88
CA GLU A 47 -18.26 18.32 -4.99
C GLU A 47 -17.06 17.72 -5.73
N VAL A 48 -15.93 17.64 -5.02
CA VAL A 48 -14.77 16.85 -5.42
C VAL A 48 -14.58 15.74 -4.39
N ALA A 49 -14.47 14.51 -4.87
CA ALA A 49 -14.09 13.36 -4.06
C ALA A 49 -12.79 12.75 -4.61
N GLU A 50 -11.85 12.50 -3.72
CA GLU A 50 -10.56 11.88 -4.02
C GLU A 50 -10.48 10.53 -3.30
N SER A 51 -9.94 9.52 -3.96
CA SER A 51 -9.66 8.20 -3.40
C SER A 51 -8.31 7.67 -3.85
N LEU A 52 -7.59 7.02 -2.95
CA LEU A 52 -6.38 6.28 -3.24
C LEU A 52 -6.57 4.86 -2.72
N ASP A 53 -6.62 3.91 -3.64
CA ASP A 53 -6.57 2.48 -3.35
C ASP A 53 -5.11 2.03 -3.37
N VAL A 54 -4.64 1.42 -2.29
CA VAL A 54 -3.26 0.93 -2.16
C VAL A 54 -3.27 -0.56 -1.95
N GLU A 55 -2.48 -1.27 -2.74
CA GLU A 55 -2.24 -2.69 -2.61
C GLU A 55 -0.78 -2.95 -2.26
N LEU A 56 -0.55 -3.71 -1.18
CA LEU A 56 0.77 -4.14 -0.75
C LEU A 56 0.90 -5.64 -0.94
N PHE A 57 1.96 -6.05 -1.63
CA PHE A 57 2.31 -7.43 -1.89
C PHE A 57 3.56 -7.76 -1.10
N PHE A 58 3.42 -8.68 -0.13
CA PHE A 58 4.53 -9.11 0.68
C PHE A 58 5.29 -10.24 0.00
N PRO A 59 6.61 -10.34 0.22
CA PRO A 59 7.38 -11.49 -0.21
C PRO A 59 6.74 -12.81 0.25
N PRO A 60 6.70 -13.84 -0.61
CA PRO A 60 6.10 -15.11 -0.26
C PRO A 60 6.86 -15.77 0.89
N VAL A 61 6.12 -16.33 1.85
CA VAL A 61 6.67 -17.13 2.96
C VAL A 61 6.26 -18.58 2.74
N GLY A 62 7.20 -19.40 2.25
CA GLY A 62 6.92 -20.77 1.85
C GLY A 62 6.03 -20.83 0.60
N LYS A 63 4.81 -21.36 0.76
CA LYS A 63 3.79 -21.41 -0.33
C LYS A 63 2.66 -20.39 -0.13
N GLY A 64 2.74 -19.56 0.90
CA GLY A 64 1.73 -18.57 1.22
C GLY A 64 2.05 -17.22 0.58
N GLU A 65 1.01 -16.55 0.09
CA GLU A 65 1.05 -15.16 -0.36
C GLU A 65 0.28 -14.30 0.64
N LEU A 66 0.85 -13.16 1.01
CA LEU A 66 0.19 -12.16 1.84
C LEU A 66 0.02 -10.88 1.03
N ARG A 67 -1.23 -10.43 0.93
CA ARG A 67 -1.60 -9.14 0.34
C ARG A 67 -2.39 -8.34 1.37
N TYR A 68 -2.16 -7.02 1.37
CA TYR A 68 -2.91 -6.08 2.19
C TYR A 68 -3.42 -4.95 1.31
N GLU A 69 -4.71 -4.65 1.40
CA GLU A 69 -5.38 -3.63 0.61
C GLU A 69 -6.10 -2.66 1.55
N PHE A 70 -5.97 -1.36 1.27
CA PHE A 70 -6.71 -0.34 1.99
C PHE A 70 -6.99 0.87 1.10
N ARG A 71 -8.11 1.55 1.40
CA ARG A 71 -8.57 2.75 0.70
C ARG A 71 -8.38 3.97 1.60
N VAL A 72 -7.78 5.01 1.04
CA VAL A 72 -7.70 6.35 1.65
C VAL A 72 -8.69 7.26 0.93
N THR A 73 -9.50 8.01 1.68
CA THR A 73 -10.42 9.03 1.15
C THR A 73 -10.30 10.33 1.93
N LYS A 74 -10.61 11.46 1.28
CA LYS A 74 -10.76 12.85 1.78
C LYS A 74 -10.05 13.25 3.12
N PRO A 75 -9.20 14.29 3.12
CA PRO A 75 -8.43 14.85 2.01
C PRO A 75 -7.15 14.04 1.79
N LEU A 76 -6.83 13.69 0.54
CA LEU A 76 -5.51 13.18 0.20
C LEU A 76 -4.48 14.31 0.26
N GLN A 77 -4.92 15.54 -0.04
CA GLN A 77 -4.13 16.77 0.07
C GLN A 77 -3.83 17.08 1.55
N GLY A 78 -2.72 16.53 2.06
CA GLY A 78 -2.31 16.67 3.46
C GLY A 78 -1.57 15.45 4.03
N LEU A 79 -1.60 14.32 3.32
CA LEU A 79 -0.73 13.16 3.53
C LEU A 79 0.68 13.37 2.94
#